data_AF-A0A377M2A9-F1
#
_entry.id   AF-A0A377M2A9-F1
#
_cell.length_a   1.000
_cell.length_b   1.000
_cell.length_c   1.000
_cell.angle_alpha   90.00
_cell.angle_beta   90.00
_cell.angle_gamma   90.00
#
_symmetry.space_group_name_H-M   'P 1'
#
loop_
_entity.id
_entity.type
_entity.pdbx_description
1 polymer ?
#
loop_
_entity_poly.entity_id
_entity_poly.type
_entity_poly.pdbx_seq_one_letter_code
_entity_poly.pdbx_strand_id
1 'polypeptide(L)'
;MGVAIADLLLSLDALNSGLLALPFKEAIATGDGYYIVWPKNSLRKKSIECLLDWLNLHAPVIPSLDIICLEYDEPSAVVIKSRICRGRILLYKLQA
;
A
#
# COMPACT_ATOMS: atom_id res chain seq x y z
N MET A 1 -12.01 22.42 -5.69
CA MET A 1 -12.40 21.39 -4.71
C MET A 1 -12.76 20.12 -5.46
N GLY A 2 -12.34 18.95 -4.97
CA GLY A 2 -12.56 17.68 -5.67
C GLY A 2 -12.41 16.48 -4.75
N VAL A 3 -12.76 15.32 -5.30
CA VAL A 3 -12.56 14.00 -4.68
C VAL A 3 -11.56 13.25 -5.53
N ALA A 4 -10.60 12.59 -4.89
CA ALA A 4 -9.63 11.76 -5.59
C ALA A 4 -9.36 10.46 -4.83
N ILE A 5 -8.65 9.55 -5.49
CA ILE A 5 -8.37 8.19 -5.04
C ILE A 5 -6.86 8.03 -4.87
N ALA A 6 -6.40 7.44 -3.78
CA ALA A 6 -4.97 7.27 -3.49
C ALA A 6 -4.75 6.25 -2.38
N ASP A 7 -3.50 5.86 -2.22
CA ASP A 7 -3.07 5.00 -1.15
C ASP A 7 -3.16 5.70 0.22
N LEU A 8 -3.74 4.99 1.19
CA LEU A 8 -3.95 5.46 2.56
C LEU A 8 -2.62 5.85 3.23
N LEU A 9 -1.58 5.03 3.07
CA LEU A 9 -0.31 5.27 3.74
C LEU A 9 0.34 6.55 3.22
N LEU A 10 0.30 6.77 1.91
CA LEU A 10 0.82 7.99 1.28
C LEU A 10 0.04 9.25 1.67
N SER A 11 -1.21 9.09 2.11
CA SER A 11 -2.11 10.20 2.45
C SER A 11 -2.21 10.46 3.95
N LEU A 12 -1.53 9.66 4.78
CA LEU A 12 -1.73 9.63 6.23
C LEU A 12 -1.40 10.97 6.90
N ASP A 13 -0.31 11.62 6.51
CA ASP A 13 0.07 12.92 7.09
C ASP A 13 -0.94 14.03 6.75
N ALA A 14 -1.48 13.99 5.53
CA ALA A 14 -2.50 14.94 5.09
C ALA A 14 -3.86 14.69 5.78
N LEU A 15 -4.18 13.43 6.09
CA LEU A 15 -5.34 13.06 6.91
C LEU A 15 -5.15 13.49 8.37
N ASN A 16 -3.98 13.23 8.95
CA ASN A 16 -3.67 13.57 10.33
C ASN A 16 -3.62 15.09 10.57
N SER A 17 -3.22 15.87 9.55
CA SER A 17 -3.22 17.33 9.60
C SER A 17 -4.58 17.97 9.28
N GLY A 18 -5.58 17.18 8.88
CA GLY A 18 -6.90 17.69 8.47
C GLY A 18 -6.92 18.37 7.10
N LEU A 19 -5.82 18.34 6.34
CA LEU A 19 -5.78 18.84 4.96
C LEU A 19 -6.68 18.00 4.04
N LEU A 20 -6.72 16.69 4.30
CA LEU A 20 -7.64 15.76 3.65
C LEU A 20 -8.66 15.23 4.65
N ALA A 21 -9.87 14.99 4.16
CA ALA A 21 -10.88 14.21 4.86
C ALA A 21 -11.25 12.98 4.07
N LEU A 22 -11.64 11.92 4.79
CA LEU A 22 -12.28 10.74 4.23
C LEU A 22 -13.79 11.01 4.11
N PRO A 23 -14.33 11.24 2.89
CA PRO A 23 -15.77 11.37 2.70
C PRO A 23 -16.52 10.06 2.96
N PHE A 24 -15.82 8.92 2.90
CA PHE A 24 -16.33 7.56 3.08
C PHE A 24 -15.34 6.78 3.94
N LYS A 25 -15.84 5.83 4.74
CA LYS A 25 -15.01 4.99 5.63
C LYS A 25 -14.62 3.65 4.98
N GLU A 26 -14.89 3.49 3.69
CA GLU A 26 -14.64 2.27 2.94
C GLU A 26 -13.30 2.36 2.21
N ALA A 27 -12.39 1.43 2.50
CA ALA A 27 -11.21 1.15 1.69
C ALA A 27 -11.48 -0.01 0.76
N ILE A 28 -11.05 0.13 -0.49
CA ILE A 28 -11.04 -0.98 -1.43
C ILE A 28 -9.64 -1.58 -1.38
N ALA A 29 -9.55 -2.86 -0.97
CA ALA A 29 -8.31 -3.61 -1.09
C ALA A 29 -8.16 -3.99 -2.57
N THR A 30 -7.54 -3.12 -3.37
CA THR A 30 -7.36 -3.34 -4.81
C THR A 30 -6.36 -4.44 -5.17
N GLY A 31 -5.78 -5.12 -4.17
CA GLY A 31 -4.68 -6.08 -4.38
C GLY A 31 -3.33 -5.43 -4.71
N ASP A 32 -3.35 -4.11 -4.93
CA ASP A 32 -2.18 -3.26 -5.04
C ASP A 32 -1.31 -3.35 -3.79
N GLY A 33 -0.01 -3.31 -4.00
CA GLY A 33 0.98 -3.39 -2.94
C GLY A 33 2.34 -3.00 -3.43
N TYR A 34 3.25 -2.77 -2.50
CA TYR A 34 4.64 -2.48 -2.81
C TYR A 34 5.40 -3.80 -2.88
N TYR A 35 6.05 -4.05 -4.01
CA TYR A 35 6.80 -5.28 -4.27
C TYR A 35 8.25 -4.95 -4.58
N ILE A 36 9.17 -5.75 -4.04
CA ILE A 36 10.51 -5.84 -4.60
C ILE A 36 10.49 -6.89 -5.72
N VAL A 37 11.06 -6.52 -6.87
CA VAL A 37 11.07 -7.34 -8.09
C VAL A 37 12.50 -7.49 -8.56
N TRP A 38 12.92 -8.71 -8.89
CA TRP A 38 14.27 -8.99 -9.35
C TRP A 38 14.32 -10.14 -10.37
N PRO A 39 15.37 -10.20 -11.23
CA PRO A 39 15.54 -11.30 -12.18
C PRO A 39 15.77 -12.64 -11.47
N LYS A 40 15.18 -13.72 -11.99
CA LYS A 40 15.33 -15.09 -11.45
C LYS A 40 16.80 -15.55 -11.37
N ASN A 41 17.63 -15.10 -12.31
CA ASN A 41 19.05 -15.46 -12.42
C ASN A 41 19.98 -14.44 -11.75
N SER A 42 19.48 -13.67 -10.78
CA SER A 42 20.30 -12.66 -10.11
C SER A 42 21.45 -13.30 -9.32
N LEU A 43 22.69 -12.88 -9.65
CA LEU A 43 23.90 -13.25 -8.89
C LEU A 43 23.91 -12.67 -7.46
N ARG A 44 23.00 -11.74 -7.14
CA ARG A 44 22.92 -11.03 -5.86
C ARG A 44 21.78 -11.52 -4.96
N LYS A 45 21.31 -12.76 -5.15
CA LYS A 45 20.17 -13.33 -4.41
C LYS A 45 20.23 -13.09 -2.89
N LYS A 46 21.37 -13.39 -2.25
CA LYS A 46 21.56 -13.17 -0.80
C LYS A 46 21.39 -11.72 -0.36
N SER A 47 21.89 -10.77 -1.15
CA SER A 47 21.72 -9.34 -0.85
C SER A 47 20.26 -8.90 -1.01
N ILE A 48 19.56 -9.46 -1.98
CA ILE A 48 18.14 -9.18 -2.21
C ILE A 48 17.29 -9.75 -1.07
N GLU A 49 17.59 -10.95 -0.59
CA GLU A 49 16.93 -11.56 0.57
C GLU A 49 17.14 -10.71 1.83
N CYS A 50 18.38 -10.29 2.10
CA CYS A 50 18.68 -9.40 3.24
C CYS A 50 17.92 -8.06 3.15
N LEU A 51 17.85 -7.46 1.96
CA LEU A 51 17.07 -6.24 1.74
C LEU A 51 15.57 -6.49 1.92
N LEU A 52 15.05 -7.62 1.42
CA LEU A 52 13.65 -8.00 1.59
C LEU A 52 13.30 -8.17 3.07
N ASP A 53 14.14 -8.85 3.84
CA ASP A 53 13.94 -9.04 5.28
C ASP A 53 13.92 -7.68 6.00
N TRP A 54 14.87 -6.80 5.67
CA TRP A 54 14.91 -5.44 6.21
C TRP A 54 13.64 -4.65 5.85
N LEU A 55 13.20 -4.68 4.59
CA LEU A 55 12.00 -3.99 4.15
C LEU A 55 10.73 -4.53 4.81
N ASN A 56 10.64 -5.83 5.06
CA ASN A 56 9.50 -6.43 5.76
C ASN A 56 9.48 -6.03 7.24
N LEU A 57 10.65 -5.94 7.89
CA LEU A 57 10.75 -5.49 9.28
C LEU A 57 10.39 -4.01 9.44
N HIS A 58 10.71 -3.19 8.44
CA HIS A 58 10.47 -1.75 8.44
C HIS A 58 9.24 -1.34 7.63
N ALA A 59 8.44 -2.32 7.20
CA ALA A 59 7.19 -2.09 6.49
C ALA A 59 6.26 -1.25 7.38
N PRO A 60 5.76 -0.11 6.90
CA PRO A 60 4.86 0.73 7.67
C PRO A 60 3.57 -0.02 8.01
N VAL A 61 3.22 -0.01 9.29
CA VAL A 61 1.97 -0.59 9.77
C VAL A 61 0.85 0.38 9.46
N ILE A 62 -0.19 -0.12 8.80
CA ILE A 62 -1.39 0.67 8.53
C ILE A 62 -2.10 0.91 9.87
N PRO A 63 -2.28 2.17 10.30
CA PRO A 63 -3.01 2.46 11.52
C PRO A 63 -4.47 2.02 11.40
N SER A 64 -5.05 1.59 12.52
CA SER A 64 -6.48 1.27 12.61
C SER A 64 -7.30 2.55 12.57
N LEU A 65 -7.42 3.17 11.40
CA LEU A 65 -8.51 4.10 11.12
C LEU A 65 -9.75 3.22 10.99
N ASP A 66 -10.87 3.65 11.59
CA ASP A 66 -12.19 3.00 11.59
C ASP A 66 -12.73 2.87 10.14
N ILE A 67 -12.08 2.01 9.36
CA ILE A 67 -12.18 1.87 7.91
C ILE A 67 -12.49 0.41 7.58
N ILE A 68 -13.55 0.21 6.80
CA ILE A 68 -14.02 -1.10 6.36
C ILE A 68 -13.28 -1.47 5.07
N CYS A 69 -12.62 -2.62 5.03
CA CYS A 69 -11.91 -3.10 3.83
C CYS A 69 -12.78 -4.06 3.02
N LEU A 70 -12.94 -3.79 1.72
CA LEU A 70 -13.60 -4.67 0.76
C LEU A 70 -12.53 -5.45 -0.04
N GLU A 71 -12.63 -6.78 -0.10
CA GLU A 71 -11.65 -7.66 -0.76
C GLU A 71 -11.78 -7.68 -2.29
N TYR A 72 -10.65 -7.77 -3.00
CA TYR A 72 -10.54 -7.98 -4.46
C TYR A 72 -9.66 -9.19 -4.74
N ASP A 73 -10.01 -10.00 -5.75
CA ASP A 73 -9.30 -11.24 -6.10
C ASP A 73 -8.30 -11.01 -7.25
N GLU A 74 -7.06 -11.48 -7.10
CA GLU A 74 -5.91 -11.17 -7.97
C GLU A 74 -5.59 -12.32 -8.95
N PRO A 75 -5.40 -12.06 -10.26
CA PRO A 75 -4.96 -13.08 -11.21
C PRO A 75 -3.45 -13.34 -11.20
N SER A 76 -3.07 -14.62 -11.29
CA SER A 76 -1.71 -15.18 -11.15
C SER A 76 -0.68 -14.65 -12.17
N ALA A 77 0.52 -14.22 -11.73
CA ALA A 77 1.60 -13.68 -12.58
C ALA A 77 2.94 -14.47 -12.56
N VAL A 78 3.70 -14.36 -13.66
CA VAL A 78 4.89 -15.17 -14.08
C VAL A 78 6.26 -14.72 -13.49
N VAL A 79 6.27 -13.72 -12.59
CA VAL A 79 7.48 -13.10 -12.02
C VAL A 79 7.60 -13.43 -10.52
N ILE A 80 8.82 -13.63 -9.99
CA ILE A 80 9.01 -13.73 -8.53
C ILE A 80 8.81 -12.33 -7.95
N LYS A 81 7.74 -12.17 -7.18
CA LYS A 81 7.40 -10.95 -6.46
C LYS A 81 7.23 -11.32 -4.99
N SER A 82 7.91 -10.59 -4.11
CA SER A 82 7.60 -10.64 -2.68
C SER A 82 6.88 -9.36 -2.28
N ARG A 83 5.72 -9.51 -1.65
CA ARG A 83 4.88 -8.39 -1.21
C ARG A 83 5.45 -7.84 0.10
N ILE A 84 5.79 -6.55 0.11
CA ILE A 84 6.35 -5.86 1.29
C ILE A 84 5.21 -5.26 2.13
N CYS A 85 4.20 -4.69 1.48
CA CYS A 85 3.06 -4.04 2.14
C CYS A 85 1.77 -4.25 1.31
N ARG A 86 0.63 -4.38 1.99
CA ARG A 86 -0.69 -4.30 1.34
C ARG A 86 -1.02 -2.82 1.13
N GLY A 87 -1.21 -2.40 -0.11
CA GLY A 87 -1.79 -1.10 -0.41
C GLY A 87 -3.27 -1.08 -0.03
N ARG A 88 -3.78 0.07 0.39
CA ARG A 88 -5.21 0.29 0.61
C ARG A 88 -5.58 1.59 -0.08
N ILE A 89 -6.48 1.49 -1.04
CA ILE A 89 -6.90 2.65 -1.79
C ILE A 89 -8.15 3.25 -1.13
N LEU A 90 -8.10 4.56 -0.87
CA LEU A 90 -9.17 5.35 -0.30
C LEU A 90 -9.56 6.51 -1.21
N LEU A 91 -10.84 6.87 -1.14
CA LEU A 91 -11.33 8.13 -1.68
C LEU A 91 -11.18 9.24 -0.63
N TYR A 92 -10.69 10.40 -1.01
CA TYR A 92 -10.52 11.57 -0.15
C TYR A 92 -11.09 12.83 -0.79
N LYS A 93 -11.48 13.80 0.05
CA LYS A 93 -11.91 15.13 -0.35
C LYS A 93 -10.95 16.17 0.23
N LEU A 94 -10.54 17.12 -0.60
CA LEU A 94 -9.73 18.26 -0.15
C LEU A 94 -10.57 19.20 0.72
N GLN A 95 -10.12 19.48 1.94
CA GLN A 95 -10.70 20.51 2.79
C GLN A 95 -9.97 21.84 2.55
N ALA A 96 -10.75 22.92 2.43
CA ALA A 96 -10.28 24.29 2.26
C ALA A 96 -10.61 25.08 3.53
#